data_AF-A0A7X4GIH6-F1
#
_entry.id   AF-A0A7X4GIH6-F1
#
_cell.length_a   1.000
_cell.length_b   1.000
_cell.length_c   1.000
_cell.angle_alpha   90.00
_cell.angle_beta   90.00
_cell.angle_gamma   90.00
#
_symmetry.space_group_name_H-M   'P 1'
#
loop_
_entity.id
_entity.type
_entity.pdbx_description
1 polymer ?
#
loop_
_entity_poly.entity_id
_entity_poly.type
_entity_poly.pdbx_seq_one_letter_code
_entity_poly.pdbx_strand_id
1 'polypeptide(L)'
;MGAYIGWVSLFGWLAWQRKGRVLLGAGAIMLIAFGWVYRAVTNEMAAADYHHSSDMAAGLVIYFAAGVLLLPVVVSAVIYPFARFLRH
;
A
#
# COMPACT_ATOMS: atom_id res chain seq x y z
N MET A 1 -1.67 10.89 -8.89
CA MET A 1 -2.12 11.29 -7.54
C MET A 1 -3.60 10.97 -7.24
N GLY A 2 -4.57 11.31 -8.10
CA GLY A 2 -6.01 11.17 -7.79
C GLY A 2 -6.49 9.76 -7.40
N ALA A 3 -6.01 8.72 -8.09
CA ALA A 3 -6.35 7.33 -7.77
C ALA A 3 -5.89 6.88 -6.37
N TYR A 4 -4.71 7.36 -5.93
CA TYR A 4 -4.16 7.03 -4.61
C TYR A 4 -4.95 7.66 -3.47
N ILE A 5 -5.31 8.94 -3.60
CA ILE A 5 -6.14 9.64 -2.60
C ILE A 5 -7.52 8.99 -2.48
N GLY A 6 -8.12 8.61 -3.62
CA GLY A 6 -9.37 7.85 -3.64
C GLY A 6 -9.25 6.52 -2.90
N TRP A 7 -8.13 5.82 -3.07
CA TRP A 7 -7.87 4.54 -2.42
C TRP A 7 -7.68 4.65 -0.90
N VAL A 8 -6.90 5.64 -0.44
CA VAL A 8 -6.72 5.92 0.99
C VAL A 8 -8.06 6.32 1.64
N SER A 9 -8.84 7.15 0.96
CA SER A 9 -10.18 7.55 1.40
C SER A 9 -11.14 6.35 1.47
N LEU A 10 -11.06 5.42 0.51
CA LEU A 10 -11.85 4.18 0.51
C LEU A 10 -11.52 3.30 1.73
N PHE A 11 -10.23 3.13 2.05
CA PHE A 11 -9.79 2.40 3.24
C PHE A 11 -10.30 3.05 4.52
N GLY A 12 -10.16 4.38 4.65
CA GLY A 12 -10.70 5.12 5.79
C GLY A 12 -12.22 5.00 5.91
N TRP A 13 -12.95 5.07 4.80
CA TRP A 13 -14.40 4.89 4.77
C TRP A 13 -14.82 3.46 5.15
N LEU A 14 -14.13 2.44 4.65
CA LEU A 14 -14.38 1.03 4.99
C LEU A 14 -14.08 0.74 6.47
N ALA A 15 -13.01 1.33 7.01
CA ALA A 15 -12.67 1.29 8.44
C ALA A 15 -13.77 1.94 9.28
N TRP A 16 -14.27 3.09 8.84
CA TRP A 16 -15.37 3.79 9.49
C TRP A 16 -16.67 2.97 9.51
N GLN A 17 -16.96 2.24 8.44
CA GLN A 17 -18.13 1.36 8.35
C GLN A 17 -17.95 0.02 9.10
N ARG A 18 -16.82 -0.18 9.80
CA ARG A 18 -16.47 -1.42 10.52
C ARG A 18 -16.47 -2.68 9.65
N LYS A 19 -16.29 -2.55 8.33
CA LYS A 19 -16.27 -3.68 7.38
C LYS A 19 -14.90 -4.37 7.35
N GLY A 20 -14.50 -4.96 8.48
CA GLY A 20 -13.19 -5.61 8.64
C GLY A 20 -12.87 -6.66 7.57
N ARG A 21 -13.85 -7.48 7.17
CA ARG A 21 -13.67 -8.49 6.10
C ARG A 21 -13.31 -7.86 4.74
N VAL A 22 -13.93 -6.72 4.40
CA VAL A 22 -13.68 -6.01 3.14
C VAL A 22 -12.32 -5.30 3.19
N LEU A 23 -11.94 -4.76 4.35
CA LEU A 23 -10.61 -4.20 4.59
C LEU A 23 -9.50 -5.26 4.40
N LEU A 24 -9.71 -6.47 4.93
CA LEU A 24 -8.77 -7.58 4.75
C LEU A 24 -8.67 -7.98 3.27
N GLY A 25 -9.80 -8.06 2.56
CA GLY A 25 -9.82 -8.33 1.12
C GLY A 25 -9.09 -7.26 0.30
N ALA A 26 -9.37 -5.98 0.58
CA ALA A 26 -8.70 -4.87 -0.08
C ALA A 26 -7.19 -4.84 0.22
N GLY A 27 -6.80 -5.13 1.47
CA GLY A 27 -5.40 -5.25 1.87
C GLY A 27 -4.68 -6.41 1.17
N ALA A 28 -5.34 -7.56 1.03
CA ALA A 28 -4.78 -8.71 0.32
C ALA A 28 -4.54 -8.41 -1.18
N ILE A 29 -5.51 -7.77 -1.85
CA ILE A 29 -5.35 -7.32 -3.24
C ILE A 29 -4.13 -6.39 -3.37
N MET A 30 -3.95 -5.51 -2.38
CA MET A 30 -2.83 -4.57 -2.34
C MET A 30 -1.48 -5.27 -2.23
N LEU A 31 -1.37 -6.29 -1.37
CA LEU A 31 -0.16 -7.10 -1.22
C LEU A 31 0.16 -7.88 -2.51
N ILE A 32 -0.86 -8.40 -3.20
CA ILE A 32 -0.69 -9.09 -4.48
C ILE A 32 -0.18 -8.12 -5.55
N ALA A 33 -0.79 -6.94 -5.67
CA ALA A 33 -0.36 -5.91 -6.61
C ALA A 33 1.08 -5.45 -6.33
N PHE A 34 1.43 -5.30 -5.04
CA PHE A 34 2.81 -5.00 -4.65
C PHE A 34 3.78 -6.10 -5.04
N GLY A 35 3.46 -7.37 -4.77
CA GLY A 35 4.32 -8.50 -5.17
C GLY A 35 4.55 -8.56 -6.68
N TRP A 36 3.53 -8.22 -7.47
CA TRP A 36 3.64 -8.09 -8.92
C TRP A 36 4.58 -6.95 -9.35
N VAL A 37 4.40 -5.75 -8.81
CA VAL A 37 5.25 -4.60 -9.11
C VAL A 37 6.68 -4.85 -8.66
N TYR A 38 6.87 -5.39 -7.46
CA TYR A 38 8.18 -5.76 -6.93
C TYR A 38 8.88 -6.73 -7.87
N ARG A 39 8.20 -7.80 -8.29
CA ARG A 39 8.75 -8.77 -9.24
C ARG A 39 9.10 -8.13 -10.59
N ALA A 40 8.25 -7.26 -11.12
CA ALA A 40 8.52 -6.54 -12.37
C ALA A 40 9.79 -5.68 -12.25
N VAL A 41 9.90 -4.89 -11.17
CA VAL A 41 11.08 -4.05 -10.90
C VAL A 41 12.34 -4.91 -10.72
N THR A 42 12.28 -6.02 -9.97
CA THR A 42 13.44 -6.91 -9.78
C THR A 42 13.86 -7.57 -11.09
N ASN A 43 12.91 -7.95 -11.96
CA ASN A 43 13.23 -8.50 -13.27
C ASN A 43 13.90 -7.46 -14.18
N GLU A 44 13.47 -6.20 -14.12
CA GLU A 44 14.11 -5.09 -14.84
C GLU A 44 15.54 -4.87 -14.32
N MET A 45 15.75 -4.88 -13.01
CA MET A 45 17.08 -4.77 -12.38
C MET A 45 18.02 -5.93 -12.73
N ALA A 46 17.48 -7.13 -12.91
CA ALA A 46 18.28 -8.32 -13.24
C ALA A 46 18.78 -8.34 -14.70
N ALA A 47 18.29 -7.44 -15.56
CA ALA A 47 18.75 -7.30 -16.93
C ALA A 47 20.12 -6.59 -17.00
N ALA A 48 21.19 -7.39 -16.92
CA ALA A 48 22.59 -7.28 -17.40
C ALA A 48 23.36 -5.93 -17.60
N ASP A 49 22.77 -4.73 -17.53
CA ASP A 49 23.43 -3.44 -17.84
C ASP A 49 23.36 -2.39 -16.70
N TYR A 50 23.05 -2.80 -15.47
CA TYR A 50 22.84 -1.85 -14.36
C TYR A 50 24.14 -1.44 -13.62
N HIS A 51 24.54 -0.17 -13.81
CA HIS A 51 25.63 0.48 -13.05
C HIS A 51 25.24 0.62 -11.56
N HIS A 52 26.12 0.22 -10.64
CA HIS A 52 25.94 0.22 -9.16
C HIS A 52 25.42 1.54 -8.52
N SER A 53 25.48 2.70 -9.20
CA SER A 53 24.88 3.95 -8.71
C SER A 53 23.35 3.99 -8.81
N SER A 54 22.75 3.12 -9.64
CA SER A 54 21.30 3.01 -9.84
C SER A 54 20.60 2.09 -8.84
N ASP A 55 21.34 1.24 -8.11
CA ASP A 55 20.81 0.34 -7.08
C ASP A 55 20.22 1.10 -5.88
N MET A 56 20.85 2.21 -5.47
CA MET A 56 20.31 3.05 -4.40
C MET A 56 19.01 3.73 -4.81
N ALA A 57 18.93 4.26 -6.04
CA ALA A 57 17.73 4.94 -6.53
C ALA A 57 16.55 3.97 -6.63
N ALA A 58 16.81 2.77 -7.12
CA ALA A 58 15.78 1.79 -7.36
C ALA A 58 15.36 1.04 -6.07
N GLY A 59 16.29 0.85 -5.12
CA GLY A 59 15.96 0.48 -3.74
C GLY A 59 15.10 1.55 -3.04
N LEU A 60 15.40 2.84 -3.24
CA LEU A 60 14.62 3.95 -2.69
C LEU A 60 13.19 3.98 -3.28
N VAL A 61 13.03 3.67 -4.57
CA VAL A 61 11.71 3.55 -5.23
C VAL A 61 10.90 2.40 -4.62
N ILE A 62 11.52 1.26 -4.32
CA ILE A 62 10.84 0.15 -3.65
C ILE A 62 10.43 0.53 -2.22
N TYR A 63 11.30 1.23 -1.47
CA TYR A 63 10.95 1.76 -0.15
C TYR A 63 9.81 2.77 -0.19
N PHE A 64 9.82 3.68 -1.16
CA PHE A 64 8.73 4.63 -1.38
C PHE A 64 7.42 3.92 -1.74
N ALA A 65 7.47 2.93 -2.63
CA ALA A 65 6.31 2.13 -3.01
C ALA A 65 5.73 1.37 -1.81
N ALA A 66 6.59 0.78 -0.97
CA ALA A 66 6.19 0.14 0.28
C ALA A 66 5.58 1.14 1.27
N GLY A 67 6.16 2.34 1.41
CA GLY A 67 5.63 3.42 2.26
C GLY A 67 4.25 3.91 1.81
N VAL A 68 4.06 4.08 0.50
CA VAL A 68 2.78 4.42 -0.13
C VAL A 68 1.71 3.36 0.17
N LEU A 69 2.10 2.09 0.24
CA LEU A 69 1.20 0.99 0.59
C LEU A 69 0.84 0.95 2.09
N LEU A 70 1.74 1.39 2.97
CA LEU A 70 1.48 1.39 4.41
C LEU A 70 0.45 2.45 4.84
N LEU A 71 0.36 3.58 4.13
CA LEU A 71 -0.54 4.69 4.49
C LEU A 71 -2.02 4.27 4.65
N PRO A 72 -2.69 3.60 3.70
CA PRO A 72 -4.09 3.18 3.86
C PRO A 72 -4.30 2.17 5.01
N VAL A 73 -3.29 1.35 5.31
CA VAL A 73 -3.31 0.43 6.45
C VAL A 73 -3.25 1.20 7.77
N VAL A 74 -2.32 2.16 7.89
CA VAL A 74 -2.19 3.03 9.06
C VAL A 74 -3.46 3.85 9.29
N VAL A 75 -3.99 4.47 8.23
CA VAL A 75 -5.25 5.23 8.29
C VAL A 75 -6.40 4.34 8.78
N SER A 76 -6.51 3.11 8.28
CA SER A 76 -7.55 2.18 8.73
C SER A 76 -7.36 1.73 10.17
N ALA A 77 -6.12 1.45 10.58
CA ALA A 77 -5.78 1.04 11.95
C ALA A 77 -6.10 2.16 12.97
N VAL A 78 -5.93 3.42 12.57
CA VAL A 78 -6.31 4.58 13.38
C VAL A 78 -7.83 4.76 13.38
N ILE A 79 -8.49 4.77 12.21
CA ILE A 79 -9.92 5.07 12.11
C ILE A 79 -10.81 3.98 12.72
N TYR A 80 -10.43 2.71 12.58
CA TYR A 80 -11.23 1.58 13.06
C TYR A 80 -11.59 1.63 14.55
N PRO A 81 -10.67 1.88 15.50
CA PRO A 81 -11.02 2.05 16.91
C PRO A 81 -11.91 3.26 17.16
N PHE A 82 -11.64 4.42 16.56
CA PHE A 82 -12.51 5.60 16.71
C PHE A 82 -13.94 5.33 16.22
N ALA A 83 -14.08 4.69 15.06
CA ALA A 83 -15.36 4.26 14.53
C ALA A 83 -16.05 3.23 15.44
N ARG A 84 -15.29 2.43 16.19
CA ARG A 84 -15.79 1.50 17.20
C ARG A 84 -16.32 2.23 18.44
N PHE A 85 -15.65 3.26 18.91
CA PHE A 85 -16.07 4.02 20.09
C PHE A 85 -17.27 4.96 19.82
N LEU A 86 -17.37 5.57 18.64
CA LEU A 86 -18.40 6.57 18.33
C LEU A 86 -19.79 6.02 17.98
N ARG A 87 -19.96 4.70 17.79
CA ARG A 87 -21.28 4.07 17.57
C ARG A 87 -21.65 3.08 18.69
N HIS A 88 -21.07 3.27 19.87
CA HIS A 88 -21.53 2.67 21.14
C HIS A 88 -22.24 3.75 21.94
#